data_AF-A0A5J5EZC3-F1
#
_entry.id   AF-A0A5J5EZC3-F1
#
_cell.length_a   1.000
_cell.length_b   1.000
_cell.length_c   1.000
_cell.angle_alpha   90.00
_cell.angle_beta   90.00
_cell.angle_gamma   90.00
#
_symmetry.space_group_name_H-M   'P 1'
#
loop_
_entity.id
_entity.type
_entity.pdbx_description
1 polymer ?
#
loop_
_entity_poly.entity_id
_entity_poly.type
_entity_poly.pdbx_seq_one_letter_code
_entity_poly.pdbx_strand_id
1 'polypeptide(L)'
;MDVRWRLAVPESSNEKCFRSTQRAVEKRGAIAWDISYWSHILVSGDVELVQKVLEEVCKDAAADKKADCTRDSDLAPGGGRGGEGAQSGFYTVWEELLAAMRAPNIAAGEQRVFIDDLRFELGSIQIAGPSATDALLFVLNPATPPAKQKKHGPVSEDSPTPMHSRQT
;
A
#
# COMPACT_ATOMS: atom_id res chain seq x y z
N MET A 1 -2.87 -11.08 -23.77
CA MET A 1 -2.31 -9.80 -23.31
C MET A 1 -2.82 -8.74 -24.24
N ASP A 2 -3.47 -7.71 -23.70
CA ASP A 2 -3.97 -6.57 -24.46
C ASP A 2 -3.18 -5.32 -24.05
N VAL A 3 -3.00 -4.36 -24.96
CA VAL A 3 -2.25 -3.14 -24.67
C VAL A 3 -3.24 -2.05 -24.27
N ARG A 4 -3.26 -1.72 -22.97
CA ARG A 4 -4.08 -0.63 -22.40
C ARG A 4 -3.19 0.35 -21.67
N TRP A 5 -3.44 1.64 -21.86
CA TRP A 5 -2.68 2.73 -21.25
C TRP A 5 -1.16 2.59 -21.43
N ARG A 6 -0.74 2.15 -22.63
CA ARG A 6 0.66 1.88 -23.00
C ARG A 6 1.35 0.77 -22.18
N LEU A 7 0.60 0.02 -21.36
CA LEU A 7 1.05 -1.20 -20.71
C LEU A 7 0.39 -2.45 -21.32
N ALA A 8 1.09 -3.58 -21.26
CA ALA A 8 0.53 -4.89 -21.59
C ALA A 8 -0.14 -5.47 -20.34
N VAL A 9 -1.46 -5.37 -20.24
CA VAL A 9 -2.23 -5.80 -19.06
C VAL A 9 -2.88 -7.17 -19.34
N PRO A 10 -2.85 -8.12 -18.38
CA PRO A 10 -3.57 -9.38 -18.50
C PRO A 10 -5.08 -9.15 -18.38
N GLU A 11 -5.82 -9.40 -19.46
CA GLU A 11 -7.29 -9.22 -19.48
C GLU A 11 -8.04 -10.44 -18.92
N SER A 12 -7.64 -11.64 -19.34
CA SER A 12 -8.28 -12.88 -18.89
C SER A 12 -7.29 -14.03 -18.85
N SER A 13 -7.55 -15.00 -17.96
CA SER A 13 -6.80 -16.25 -17.92
C SER A 13 -7.02 -17.06 -19.19
N ASN A 14 -6.02 -17.82 -19.61
CA ASN A 14 -6.14 -18.78 -20.71
C ASN A 14 -7.18 -19.87 -20.40
N GLU A 15 -7.43 -20.15 -19.11
CA GLU A 15 -8.44 -21.10 -18.65
C GLU A 15 -9.68 -20.40 -18.11
N LYS A 16 -10.85 -21.02 -18.30
CA LYS A 16 -12.13 -20.49 -17.78
C LYS A 16 -12.16 -20.56 -16.25
N CYS A 17 -11.82 -19.46 -15.59
CA CYS A 17 -11.66 -19.42 -14.14
C CYS A 17 -12.78 -18.67 -13.38
N PHE A 18 -13.81 -18.11 -14.01
CA PHE A 18 -14.85 -17.28 -13.36
C PHE A 18 -15.44 -17.87 -12.06
N ARG A 19 -15.86 -19.14 -12.07
CA ARG A 19 -16.42 -19.80 -10.88
C ARG A 19 -15.34 -20.23 -9.89
N SER A 20 -14.14 -20.50 -10.39
CA SER A 20 -12.99 -20.86 -9.54
C SER A 20 -12.55 -19.64 -8.73
N THR A 21 -12.40 -18.49 -9.39
CA THR A 21 -12.02 -17.23 -8.76
C THR A 21 -13.09 -16.78 -7.76
N GLN A 22 -14.38 -16.81 -8.14
CA GLN A 22 -15.46 -16.48 -7.20
C GLN A 22 -15.43 -17.36 -5.94
N ARG A 23 -15.25 -18.67 -6.09
CA ARG A 23 -15.16 -19.59 -4.94
C ARG A 23 -13.91 -19.38 -4.10
N ALA A 24 -12.77 -19.08 -4.72
CA ALA A 24 -11.52 -18.83 -4.02
C ALA A 24 -11.61 -17.56 -3.16
N VAL A 25 -12.28 -16.50 -3.66
CA VAL A 25 -12.51 -15.26 -2.91
C VAL A 25 -13.55 -15.44 -1.81
N GLU A 26 -14.69 -16.09 -2.07
CA GLU A 26 -15.80 -16.15 -1.12
C GLU A 26 -15.67 -17.24 -0.05
N LYS A 27 -15.13 -18.42 -0.41
CA LYS A 27 -15.26 -19.63 0.44
C LYS A 27 -13.94 -20.07 1.05
N ARG A 28 -12.94 -20.38 0.22
CA ARG A 28 -11.68 -20.98 0.66
C ARG A 28 -10.62 -20.79 -0.41
N GLY A 29 -9.68 -19.90 -0.16
CA GLY A 29 -8.60 -19.59 -1.09
C GLY A 29 -8.08 -18.16 -0.94
N ALA A 30 -7.15 -17.83 -1.82
CA ALA A 30 -6.62 -16.50 -2.02
C ALA A 30 -6.40 -16.27 -3.51
N ILE A 31 -6.63 -15.06 -3.99
CA ILE A 31 -6.30 -14.61 -5.33
C ILE A 31 -5.35 -13.44 -5.21
N ALA A 32 -4.26 -13.48 -5.98
CA ALA A 32 -3.35 -12.36 -6.14
C ALA A 32 -3.65 -11.67 -7.49
N TRP A 33 -3.87 -10.36 -7.44
CA TRP A 33 -4.02 -9.48 -8.57
C TRP A 33 -2.77 -8.61 -8.69
N ASP A 34 -2.15 -8.60 -9.86
CA ASP A 34 -1.11 -7.63 -10.16
C ASP A 34 -1.75 -6.27 -10.40
N ILE A 35 -1.44 -5.32 -9.50
CA ILE A 35 -1.91 -3.94 -9.56
C ILE A 35 -0.73 -2.98 -9.73
N SER A 36 0.42 -3.47 -10.22
CA SER A 36 1.58 -2.63 -10.56
C SER A 36 1.30 -1.58 -11.63
N TYR A 37 0.15 -1.66 -12.32
CA TYR A 37 -0.29 -0.60 -13.23
C TYR A 37 -0.70 0.68 -12.49
N TRP A 38 -0.92 0.69 -11.18
CA TRP A 38 -1.18 1.95 -10.47
C TRP A 38 0.09 2.80 -10.39
N SER A 39 -0.08 4.11 -10.55
CA SER A 39 1.02 5.05 -10.45
C SER A 39 1.24 5.48 -9.01
N HIS A 40 2.51 5.52 -8.57
CA HIS A 40 2.90 5.96 -7.24
C HIS A 40 3.71 7.26 -7.34
N ILE A 41 3.29 8.28 -6.60
CA ILE A 41 4.01 9.55 -6.46
C ILE A 41 4.42 9.68 -5.00
N LEU A 42 5.71 9.91 -4.76
CA LEU A 42 6.22 10.23 -3.44
C LEU A 42 6.43 11.73 -3.33
N VAL A 43 5.77 12.35 -2.35
CA VAL A 43 6.00 13.74 -1.98
C VAL A 43 6.71 13.73 -0.63
N SER A 44 7.93 14.25 -0.57
CA SER A 44 8.73 14.33 0.65
C SER A 44 9.16 15.76 0.93
N GLY A 45 9.27 16.16 2.19
CA GLY A 45 9.64 17.52 2.53
C GLY A 45 9.17 17.94 3.91
N ASP A 46 9.13 19.25 4.12
CA ASP A 46 8.59 19.82 5.35
C ASP A 46 7.07 19.60 5.45
N VAL A 47 6.60 19.18 6.63
CA VAL A 47 5.24 18.71 6.84
C VAL A 47 4.21 19.81 6.55
N GLU A 48 4.50 21.05 6.95
CA GLU A 48 3.59 22.18 6.74
C GLU A 48 3.44 22.54 5.26
N LEU A 49 4.52 22.42 4.49
CA LEU A 49 4.52 22.70 3.06
C LEU A 49 3.84 21.58 2.27
N VAL A 50 4.11 20.32 2.63
CA VAL A 50 3.45 19.16 2.01
C VAL A 50 1.95 19.22 2.24
N GLN A 51 1.50 19.58 3.45
CA GLN A 51 0.09 19.75 3.74
C GLN A 51 -0.55 20.84 2.85
N LYS A 52 0.09 22.00 2.70
CA LYS A 52 -0.41 23.08 1.83
C LYS A 52 -0.49 22.67 0.36
N VAL A 53 0.52 21.95 -0.14
CA VAL A 53 0.53 21.40 -1.51
C VAL A 53 -0.63 20.42 -1.68
N LEU A 54 -0.82 19.50 -0.73
CA LEU A 54 -1.89 18.52 -0.78
C LEU A 54 -3.27 19.18 -0.68
N GLU A 55 -3.43 20.20 0.16
CA GLU A 55 -4.66 20.99 0.23
C GLU A 55 -4.95 21.70 -1.10
N GLU A 56 -3.95 22.24 -1.79
CA GLU A 56 -4.12 22.85 -3.11
C GLU A 56 -4.61 21.84 -4.16
N VAL A 57 -4.00 20.66 -4.20
CA VAL A 57 -4.36 19.59 -5.15
C VAL A 57 -5.71 18.94 -4.80
N CYS A 58 -6.01 18.77 -3.51
CA CYS A 58 -7.24 18.14 -3.05
C CYS A 58 -8.44 19.09 -2.97
N LYS A 59 -8.32 20.37 -3.33
CA LYS A 59 -9.48 21.30 -3.39
C LYS A 59 -10.63 20.76 -4.25
N ASP A 60 -10.29 20.03 -5.32
CA ASP A 60 -11.27 19.43 -6.23
C ASP A 60 -11.84 18.09 -5.69
N ALA A 61 -11.14 17.41 -4.79
CA ALA A 61 -11.57 16.17 -4.13
C ALA A 61 -12.30 16.38 -2.80
N ALA A 62 -12.09 17.53 -2.14
CA ALA A 62 -12.64 17.85 -0.81
C ALA A 62 -14.16 18.13 -0.81
N ALA A 63 -14.83 18.08 -1.96
CA ALA A 63 -16.29 18.13 -2.04
C ALA A 63 -16.95 16.89 -1.39
N ASP A 64 -16.22 15.78 -1.24
CA ASP A 64 -16.71 14.57 -0.59
C ASP A 64 -16.36 14.55 0.91
N LYS A 65 -17.26 15.11 1.72
CA LYS A 65 -17.17 15.11 3.18
C LYS A 65 -17.35 13.71 3.80
N LYS A 66 -16.46 12.73 3.50
CA LYS A 66 -16.25 11.51 4.33
C LYS A 66 -15.05 10.66 3.89
N ALA A 67 -13.85 11.24 3.76
CA ALA A 67 -12.64 10.47 3.50
C ALA A 67 -11.95 10.06 4.81
N ASP A 68 -12.20 8.82 5.23
CA ASP A 68 -11.31 8.07 6.11
C ASP A 68 -10.02 7.75 5.34
N CYS A 69 -8.85 7.85 5.97
CA CYS A 69 -7.52 7.76 5.35
C CYS A 69 -7.17 6.38 4.76
N THR A 70 -8.13 5.45 4.77
CA THR A 70 -8.01 4.07 4.26
C THR A 70 -8.92 3.79 3.08
N ARG A 71 -9.57 4.81 2.50
CA ARG A 71 -10.44 4.64 1.33
C ARG A 71 -9.65 4.94 0.07
N ASP A 72 -9.71 4.03 -0.91
CA ASP A 72 -9.47 4.34 -2.32
C ASP A 72 -10.38 5.51 -2.69
N SER A 73 -9.89 6.73 -2.53
CA SER A 73 -10.53 7.92 -3.05
C SER A 73 -10.16 7.92 -4.52
N ASP A 74 -11.10 7.45 -5.36
CA ASP A 74 -11.03 7.65 -6.80
C ASP A 74 -10.87 9.17 -7.03
N LEU A 75 -9.64 9.60 -7.32
CA LEU A 75 -9.31 10.94 -7.80
C LEU A 75 -9.89 11.09 -9.21
N ALA A 76 -11.21 11.22 -9.30
CA ALA A 76 -11.89 11.54 -10.54
C ALA A 76 -12.14 13.05 -10.54
N PRO A 77 -11.39 13.85 -11.31
CA PRO A 77 -11.75 15.24 -11.49
C PRO A 77 -13.11 15.30 -12.20
N GLY A 78 -14.00 16.13 -11.68
CA GLY A 78 -15.35 16.29 -12.18
C GLY A 78 -15.37 16.61 -13.68
N GLY A 79 -16.31 15.99 -14.39
CA GLY A 79 -16.65 16.35 -15.77
C GLY A 79 -16.49 15.22 -16.76
N GLY A 80 -17.52 14.36 -16.81
CA GLY A 80 -17.88 13.44 -17.89
C GLY A 80 -16.90 13.31 -19.06
N ARG A 81 -15.94 12.41 -18.94
CA ARG A 81 -15.36 11.63 -20.05
C ARG A 81 -14.81 10.34 -19.46
N GLY A 82 -15.10 9.22 -20.12
CA GLY A 82 -15.04 7.87 -19.57
C GLY A 82 -13.77 7.58 -18.77
N GLY A 83 -13.96 6.93 -17.61
CA GLY A 83 -12.90 6.52 -16.70
C GLY A 83 -11.89 5.61 -17.40
N GLU A 84 -10.81 6.22 -17.87
CA GLU A 84 -9.60 5.54 -18.28
C GLU A 84 -8.71 5.43 -17.04
N GLY A 85 -8.25 4.22 -16.75
CA GLY A 85 -7.71 3.76 -15.47
C GLY A 85 -6.49 4.51 -14.91
N ALA A 86 -5.94 3.93 -13.85
CA ALA A 86 -4.94 4.47 -12.92
C ALA A 86 -3.69 5.18 -13.51
N GLN A 87 -3.48 5.11 -14.82
CA GLN A 87 -2.32 5.62 -15.53
C GLN A 87 -2.63 6.80 -16.45
N SER A 88 -3.84 6.87 -17.01
CA SER A 88 -4.29 8.05 -17.77
C SER A 88 -4.56 9.23 -16.84
N GLY A 89 -5.07 8.98 -15.64
CA GLY A 89 -5.25 10.02 -14.61
C GLY A 89 -3.94 10.54 -14.00
N PHE A 90 -2.84 9.78 -14.12
CA PHE A 90 -1.54 10.18 -13.55
C PHE A 90 -1.06 11.52 -14.09
N TYR A 91 -1.16 11.73 -15.40
CA TYR A 91 -0.62 12.94 -16.02
C TYR A 91 -1.38 14.18 -15.55
N THR A 92 -2.70 14.08 -15.38
CA THR A 92 -3.54 15.14 -14.83
C THR A 92 -3.13 15.48 -13.41
N VAL A 93 -3.06 14.48 -12.53
CA VAL A 93 -2.64 14.68 -11.13
C VAL A 93 -1.20 15.22 -11.04
N TRP A 94 -0.31 14.76 -11.92
CA TRP A 94 1.08 15.21 -11.98
C TRP A 94 1.19 16.68 -12.40
N GLU A 95 0.44 17.12 -13.41
CA GLU A 95 0.40 18.53 -13.81
C GLU A 95 -0.20 19.42 -12.73
N GLU A 96 -1.28 18.98 -12.08
CA GLU A 96 -1.89 19.69 -10.95
C GLU A 96 -0.92 19.84 -9.78
N LEU A 97 -0.17 18.78 -9.47
CA LEU A 97 0.84 18.79 -8.42
C LEU A 97 2.01 19.73 -8.75
N LEU A 98 2.49 19.72 -9.99
CA LEU A 98 3.51 20.67 -10.46
C LEU A 98 3.00 22.12 -10.48
N ALA A 99 1.72 22.34 -10.80
CA ALA A 99 1.09 23.66 -10.76
C ALA A 99 0.98 24.16 -9.31
N ALA A 100 0.58 23.29 -8.37
CA ALA A 100 0.51 23.60 -6.95
C ALA A 100 1.89 23.99 -6.38
N MET A 101 2.97 23.29 -6.76
CA MET A 101 4.33 23.68 -6.35
C MET A 101 4.74 25.07 -6.84
N ARG A 102 4.27 25.48 -8.02
CA ARG A 102 4.58 26.78 -8.64
C ARG A 102 3.69 27.91 -8.13
N ALA A 103 2.67 27.59 -7.33
CA ALA A 103 1.76 28.58 -6.79
C ALA A 103 2.53 29.57 -5.87
N PRO A 104 2.20 30.87 -5.93
CA PRO A 104 2.88 31.91 -5.16
C PRO A 104 2.79 31.68 -3.63
N ASN A 105 1.80 30.91 -3.19
CA ASN A 105 1.52 30.53 -1.81
C ASN A 105 2.63 29.61 -1.22
N ILE A 106 3.35 28.89 -2.08
CA ILE A 106 4.35 27.87 -1.74
C ILE A 106 5.75 28.29 -2.23
N ALA A 107 5.85 28.93 -3.39
CA ALA A 107 7.11 29.32 -4.02
C ALA A 107 7.83 30.52 -3.37
N ALA A 108 7.19 31.24 -2.42
CA ALA A 108 7.71 32.51 -1.89
C ALA A 108 8.76 32.38 -0.76
N GLY A 109 9.03 31.19 -0.22
CA GLY A 109 9.85 31.06 1.00
C GLY A 109 10.88 29.95 0.97
N GLU A 110 10.48 28.69 0.78
CA GLU A 110 11.37 27.55 0.93
C GLU A 110 10.89 26.38 0.06
N GLN A 111 11.57 26.13 -1.07
CA GLN A 111 11.33 24.91 -1.85
C GLN A 111 12.01 23.72 -1.17
N ARG A 112 11.43 23.24 -0.05
CA ARG A 112 11.88 22.04 0.67
C ARG A 112 11.03 20.79 0.39
N VAL A 113 10.22 20.84 -0.66
CA VAL A 113 9.37 19.72 -1.09
C VAL A 113 9.97 19.10 -2.34
N PHE A 114 10.16 17.79 -2.31
CA PHE A 114 10.62 16.94 -3.39
C PHE A 114 9.48 16.04 -3.86
N ILE A 115 9.43 15.82 -5.17
CA ILE A 115 8.47 14.92 -5.79
C ILE A 115 9.25 13.90 -6.60
N ASP A 116 9.06 12.64 -6.23
CA ASP A 116 9.65 11.50 -6.94
C ASP A 116 8.54 10.69 -7.62
N ASP A 117 8.74 10.38 -8.89
CA ASP A 117 7.88 9.49 -9.67
C ASP A 117 8.37 8.05 -9.48
N LEU A 118 7.51 7.20 -8.91
CA LEU A 118 7.84 5.82 -8.56
C LEU A 118 7.12 4.79 -9.45
N ARG A 119 6.57 5.21 -10.59
CA ARG A 119 5.79 4.34 -11.51
C ARG A 119 6.49 3.04 -11.93
N PHE A 120 7.81 3.04 -12.01
CA PHE A 120 8.59 1.87 -12.42
C PHE A 120 9.43 1.28 -11.29
N GLU A 121 9.43 1.92 -10.12
CA GLU A 121 10.23 1.53 -8.95
C GLU A 121 9.41 0.71 -7.96
N LEU A 122 8.11 1.00 -7.85
CA LEU A 122 7.20 0.31 -6.95
C LEU A 122 6.15 -0.48 -7.73
N GLY A 123 6.11 -1.79 -7.48
CA GLY A 123 5.02 -2.66 -7.89
C GLY A 123 4.11 -2.98 -6.70
N SER A 124 2.82 -3.16 -6.96
CA SER A 124 1.85 -3.57 -5.97
C SER A 124 1.14 -4.85 -6.40
N ILE A 125 0.85 -5.71 -5.43
CA ILE A 125 0.08 -6.94 -5.63
C ILE A 125 -1.02 -6.96 -4.59
N GLN A 126 -2.28 -7.04 -5.03
CA GLN A 126 -3.44 -7.13 -4.15
C GLN A 126 -3.80 -8.59 -3.94
N ILE A 127 -3.84 -9.04 -2.70
CA ILE A 127 -4.26 -10.41 -2.37
C ILE A 127 -5.61 -10.37 -1.66
N ALA A 128 -6.59 -11.10 -2.16
CA ALA A 128 -7.95 -11.15 -1.64
C ALA A 128 -8.42 -12.58 -1.38
N GLY A 129 -9.20 -12.78 -0.32
CA GLY A 129 -9.80 -14.05 0.06
C GLY A 129 -9.50 -14.45 1.50
N PRO A 130 -10.25 -15.40 2.08
CA PRO A 130 -10.14 -15.79 3.49
C PRO A 130 -8.79 -16.41 3.86
N SER A 131 -8.04 -16.97 2.91
CA SER A 131 -6.73 -17.58 3.15
C SER A 131 -5.56 -16.70 2.71
N ALA A 132 -5.80 -15.43 2.37
CA ALA A 132 -4.76 -14.52 1.88
C ALA A 132 -3.62 -14.33 2.90
N THR A 133 -3.96 -14.08 4.16
CA THR A 133 -2.98 -13.85 5.23
C THR A 133 -2.19 -15.12 5.55
N ASP A 134 -2.83 -16.29 5.57
CA ASP A 134 -2.16 -17.57 5.80
C ASP A 134 -1.13 -17.86 4.69
N ALA A 135 -1.48 -17.57 3.44
CA ALA A 135 -0.55 -17.68 2.31
C ALA A 135 0.64 -16.72 2.46
N LEU A 136 0.40 -15.47 2.86
CA LEU A 136 1.45 -14.49 3.09
C LEU A 136 2.38 -14.88 4.24
N LEU A 137 1.84 -15.38 5.35
CA LEU A 137 2.64 -15.84 6.49
C LEU A 137 3.55 -17.02 6.13
N PHE A 138 3.10 -17.88 5.22
CA PHE A 138 3.91 -19.01 4.75
C PHE A 138 5.02 -18.57 3.79
N VAL A 139 4.76 -17.57 2.94
CA VAL A 139 5.72 -17.10 1.92
C VAL A 139 6.71 -16.09 2.49
N LEU A 140 6.26 -15.16 3.34
CA LEU A 140 7.07 -14.08 3.88
C LEU A 140 7.83 -14.56 5.11
N ASN A 141 9.16 -14.56 5.01
CA ASN A 141 10.04 -14.76 6.16
C ASN A 141 10.52 -13.39 6.67
N PRO A 142 10.28 -13.03 7.94
CA PRO A 142 10.82 -11.79 8.48
C PRO A 142 12.35 -11.82 8.43
N ALA A 143 12.94 -10.85 7.75
CA ALA A 143 14.37 -10.57 7.91
C ALA A 143 14.56 -10.01 9.32
N THR A 144 15.08 -10.82 10.24
CA THR A 144 15.55 -10.28 11.52
C THR A 144 16.78 -9.42 11.22
N PRO A 145 16.78 -8.11 11.53
CA PRO A 145 18.05 -7.40 11.62
C PRO A 145 18.89 -8.10 12.70
N PRO A 146 20.23 -8.11 12.62
CA PRO A 146 21.08 -8.77 13.61
C PRO A 146 20.90 -8.09 14.98
N ALA A 147 19.90 -8.53 15.73
CA ALA A 147 19.73 -8.18 17.11
C ALA A 147 20.91 -8.82 17.84
N LYS A 148 21.77 -7.97 18.42
CA LYS A 148 22.71 -8.40 19.46
C LYS A 148 21.93 -9.28 20.43
N GLN A 149 22.23 -10.57 20.48
CA GLN A 149 21.62 -11.51 21.41
C GLN A 149 21.73 -10.90 22.81
N LYS A 150 20.62 -10.43 23.38
CA LYS A 150 20.55 -10.25 24.82
C LYS A 150 20.59 -11.67 25.39
N LYS A 151 21.78 -12.09 25.83
CA LYS A 151 21.98 -13.32 26.59
C LYS A 151 21.07 -13.22 27.82
N HIS A 152 19.92 -13.86 27.79
CA HIS A 152 19.23 -14.19 29.03
C HIS A 152 20.18 -15.13 29.78
N GLY A 153 20.68 -14.67 30.93
CA GLY A 153 21.51 -15.47 31.81
C GLY A 153 20.77 -16.75 32.20
N PRO A 154 21.49 -17.84 32.49
CA PRO A 154 20.87 -19.11 32.82
C PRO A 154 19.99 -18.92 34.05
N VAL A 155 18.72 -19.30 33.92
CA VAL A 155 17.84 -19.60 35.05
C VAL A 155 18.54 -20.71 35.82
N SER A 156 19.09 -20.38 36.99
CA SER A 156 19.66 -21.35 37.91
C SER A 156 18.53 -22.22 38.44
N GLU A 157 18.49 -23.47 37.99
CA GLU A 157 17.75 -24.56 38.64
C GLU A 157 18.34 -24.78 40.04
N ASP A 158 17.84 -24.06 41.03
CA ASP A 158 18.06 -24.43 42.43
C ASP A 158 17.05 -25.52 42.81
N SER A 159 17.49 -26.77 42.68
CA SER A 159 17.08 -27.82 43.62
C SER A 159 18.25 -28.05 44.58
N PRO A 160 17.99 -28.23 45.90
CA PRO A 160 17.96 -29.60 46.42
C PRO A 160 17.04 -29.86 47.65
N THR A 161 16.23 -30.94 47.58
CA THR A 161 15.99 -32.07 48.55
C THR A 161 15.99 -31.88 50.10
N PRO A 162 15.67 -32.91 50.95
CA PRO A 162 14.61 -33.93 50.99
C PRO A 162 13.96 -34.12 52.40
N MET A 163 13.07 -35.12 52.51
CA MET A 163 12.58 -35.83 53.72
C MET A 163 11.56 -35.12 54.63
N HIS A 164 10.41 -35.77 54.85
CA HIS A 164 10.09 -36.37 56.17
C HIS A 164 9.18 -37.58 55.95
N SER A 165 9.66 -38.73 56.40
CA SER A 165 8.93 -39.98 56.58
C SER A 165 7.99 -39.89 57.77
N ARG A 166 6.74 -40.33 57.64
CA ARG A 166 6.09 -41.15 58.67
C ARG A 166 4.84 -41.86 58.13
N GLN A 167 4.91 -43.18 58.19
CA GLN A 167 3.79 -44.13 58.31
C GLN A 167 2.86 -43.64 59.45
N THR A 168 1.55 -43.87 59.45
CA THR A 168 0.78 -45.12 59.26
C THR A 168 -0.60 -44.83 58.71
#